data_AF-A0A7J6SZM2-F1
#
_entry.id   AF-A0A7J6SZM2-F1
#
_cell.length_a   1.000
_cell.length_b   1.000
_cell.length_c   1.000
_cell.angle_alpha   90.00
_cell.angle_beta   90.00
_cell.angle_gamma   90.00
#
_symmetry.space_group_name_H-M   'P 1'
#
loop_
_entity.id
_entity.type
_entity.pdbx_description
1 polymer ?
#
loop_
_entity_poly.entity_id
_entity_poly.type
_entity_poly.pdbx_seq_one_letter_code
_entity_poly.pdbx_strand_id
1 'polypeptide(L)'
;DSGASPASNAPTDSTAGSASGCPDKEGPLGRLPVCLVRVFGEAGSSIIDRKTENRVFNDLSSIGFGPALLGIFRNGRIEEFFTQLRPLGPLEMVTEKWTPAIARHLRYMHSLEPAAAGRGRDANQPDLWGRIRSYVAKGRELLKSSPEDEEDDFMTMLSTVEGEAKWLQRTIESHKSVDESPLVKIVFCHNDLLSGNILVPKDCDGQSSLRFIDYEYCAFNPAVADIANHFAA
;
A
#
# COMPACT_ATOMS: atom_id res chain seq x y z
N ASP A 1 31.96 -10.01 24.44
CA ASP A 1 30.80 -10.28 25.30
C ASP A 1 30.12 -8.97 25.66
N SER A 2 28.86 -8.72 25.38
CA SER A 2 27.76 -9.60 24.99
C SER A 2 26.69 -8.73 24.30
N GLY A 3 26.25 -9.15 23.11
CA GLY A 3 25.17 -8.52 22.37
C GLY A 3 23.81 -8.79 22.99
N ALA A 4 22.93 -7.80 22.95
CA ALA A 4 21.51 -7.94 23.27
C ALA A 4 20.69 -7.42 22.09
N SER A 5 20.05 -8.34 21.37
CA SER A 5 19.05 -8.08 20.34
C SER A 5 17.72 -7.65 20.98
N PRO A 6 16.91 -6.77 20.37
CA PRO A 6 15.56 -6.52 20.83
C PRO A 6 14.57 -7.57 20.29
N ALA A 7 13.65 -7.94 21.19
CA ALA A 7 12.69 -9.03 21.10
C ALA A 7 11.70 -8.93 19.93
N SER A 8 11.43 -10.10 19.33
CA SER A 8 10.34 -10.39 18.41
C SER A 8 8.99 -10.42 19.15
N ASN A 9 8.10 -9.48 18.86
CA ASN A 9 6.69 -9.56 19.26
C ASN A 9 5.84 -9.99 18.04
N ALA A 10 5.99 -11.24 17.63
CA ALA A 10 4.97 -11.93 16.84
C ALA A 10 3.98 -12.59 17.82
N PRO A 11 2.66 -12.61 17.54
CA PRO A 11 1.74 -13.41 18.34
C PRO A 11 2.04 -14.88 18.09
N THR A 12 2.53 -15.59 19.12
CA THR A 12 2.65 -17.05 19.12
C THR A 12 1.29 -17.64 19.49
N ASP A 13 0.58 -18.18 18.50
CA ASP A 13 -0.56 -19.05 18.77
C ASP A 13 -0.06 -20.50 18.89
N SER A 14 0.20 -20.90 20.14
CA SER A 14 0.58 -22.26 20.48
C SER A 14 -0.65 -23.04 20.92
N THR A 15 -1.23 -23.80 20.01
CA THR A 15 -2.10 -24.93 20.35
C THR A 15 -1.64 -26.18 19.61
N ALA A 16 -0.77 -26.94 20.28
CA ALA A 16 -0.53 -28.33 19.97
C ALA A 16 -1.76 -29.13 20.40
N GLY A 17 -2.50 -29.66 19.42
CA GLY A 17 -3.65 -30.54 19.62
C GLY A 17 -3.68 -31.62 18.54
N SER A 18 -3.30 -32.83 18.96
CA SER A 18 -3.48 -34.15 18.32
C SER A 18 -3.82 -34.23 16.83
N ALA A 19 -2.87 -34.74 16.06
CA ALA A 19 -3.09 -35.28 14.73
C ALA A 19 -4.00 -36.51 14.77
N SER A 20 -5.30 -36.31 14.51
CA SER A 20 -6.20 -37.36 14.04
C SER A 20 -6.59 -37.04 12.60
N GLY A 21 -6.05 -37.82 11.67
CA GLY A 21 -6.09 -37.57 10.22
C GLY A 21 -7.50 -37.45 9.65
N CYS A 22 -7.65 -36.49 8.74
CA CYS A 22 -8.71 -36.49 7.75
C CYS A 22 -8.08 -36.96 6.42
N PRO A 23 -8.69 -37.90 5.70
CA PRO A 23 -8.10 -38.43 4.48
C PRO A 23 -8.09 -37.34 3.41
N ASP A 24 -6.94 -37.17 2.75
CA ASP A 24 -6.85 -36.51 1.44
C ASP A 24 -7.75 -37.26 0.46
N LYS A 25 -9.03 -36.88 0.45
CA LYS A 25 -9.95 -37.28 -0.60
C LYS A 25 -9.65 -36.38 -1.79
N GLU A 26 -8.82 -36.90 -2.69
CA GLU A 26 -8.73 -36.41 -4.06
C GLU A 26 -10.14 -36.21 -4.61
N GLY A 27 -10.52 -34.93 -4.75
CA GLY A 27 -11.77 -34.53 -5.36
C GLY A 27 -11.75 -34.75 -6.88
N PRO A 28 -12.93 -34.88 -7.52
CA PRO A 28 -13.06 -35.21 -8.93
C PRO A 28 -12.44 -34.09 -9.79
N LEU A 29 -11.39 -34.40 -10.58
CA LEU A 29 -10.64 -33.46 -11.45
C LEU A 29 -10.57 -32.06 -10.84
N GLY A 30 -9.92 -32.00 -9.67
CA GLY A 30 -9.95 -30.85 -8.75
C GLY A 30 -9.68 -29.52 -9.45
N ARG A 31 -10.57 -28.55 -9.21
CA ARG A 31 -10.51 -27.19 -9.77
C ARG A 31 -9.06 -26.69 -9.85
N LEU A 32 -8.64 -26.31 -11.05
CA LEU A 32 -7.36 -25.63 -11.24
C LEU A 32 -7.28 -24.40 -10.32
N PRO A 33 -6.10 -24.09 -9.76
CA PRO A 33 -5.91 -22.89 -8.96
C PRO A 33 -6.30 -21.66 -9.77
N VAL A 34 -7.07 -20.77 -9.15
CA VAL A 34 -7.47 -19.48 -9.76
C VAL A 34 -6.35 -18.48 -9.50
N CYS A 35 -5.93 -17.77 -10.54
CA CYS A 35 -4.96 -16.69 -10.45
C CYS A 35 -5.54 -15.40 -11.02
N LEU A 36 -4.97 -14.27 -10.59
CA LEU A 36 -5.28 -12.96 -11.12
C LEU A 36 -4.21 -12.58 -12.14
N VAL A 37 -4.64 -12.22 -13.36
CA VAL A 37 -3.76 -11.64 -14.37
C VAL A 37 -3.95 -10.13 -14.38
N ARG A 38 -2.95 -9.40 -13.89
CA ARG A 38 -2.95 -7.93 -13.89
C ARG A 38 -2.21 -7.42 -15.12
N VAL A 39 -2.91 -6.66 -15.96
CA VAL A 39 -2.36 -6.02 -17.17
C VAL A 39 -2.20 -4.53 -16.91
N PHE A 40 -1.00 -3.99 -17.06
CA PHE A 40 -0.70 -2.58 -16.84
C PHE A 40 -1.04 -1.75 -18.08
N GLY A 41 -1.78 -0.65 -17.89
CA GLY A 41 -2.05 0.32 -18.96
C GLY A 41 -0.85 1.22 -19.28
N GLU A 42 -0.78 1.72 -20.52
CA GLU A 42 0.32 2.58 -20.99
C GLU A 42 0.40 3.91 -20.23
N ALA A 43 -0.73 4.53 -19.87
CA ALA A 43 -0.76 5.82 -19.17
C ALA A 43 -0.06 5.79 -17.80
N GLY A 44 -0.25 4.72 -17.02
CA GLY A 44 0.34 4.58 -15.68
C GLY A 44 1.86 4.43 -15.70
N SER A 45 2.46 4.03 -16.83
CA SER A 45 3.93 3.90 -16.94
C SER A 45 4.67 5.24 -16.88
N SER A 46 3.98 6.35 -17.14
CA SER A 46 4.56 7.70 -17.07
C SER A 46 4.63 8.27 -15.65
N ILE A 47 3.86 7.70 -14.72
CA ILE A 47 3.71 8.19 -13.34
C ILE A 47 4.23 7.16 -12.32
N ILE A 48 4.16 5.87 -12.65
CA ILE A 48 4.53 4.75 -11.78
C ILE A 48 5.70 4.00 -12.40
N ASP A 49 6.81 3.93 -11.66
CA ASP A 49 7.92 3.04 -12.00
C ASP A 49 7.52 1.58 -11.76
N ARG A 50 7.07 0.92 -12.82
CA ARG A 50 6.65 -0.50 -12.80
C ARG A 50 7.75 -1.45 -12.35
N LYS A 51 9.04 -1.11 -12.51
CA LYS A 51 10.13 -1.95 -12.01
C LYS A 51 10.21 -1.88 -10.50
N THR A 52 10.11 -0.68 -9.93
CA THR A 52 10.11 -0.47 -8.48
C THR A 52 8.85 -1.07 -7.86
N GLU A 53 7.68 -0.83 -8.46
CA GLU A 53 6.42 -1.45 -8.03
C GLU A 53 6.52 -2.98 -7.96
N ASN A 54 6.95 -3.66 -9.04
CA ASN A 54 7.03 -5.12 -9.04
C ASN A 54 8.02 -5.66 -8.00
N ARG A 55 9.09 -4.91 -7.68
CA ARG A 55 10.02 -5.28 -6.60
C ARG A 55 9.39 -5.10 -5.23
N VAL A 56 8.69 -3.99 -4.99
CA VAL A 56 7.94 -3.77 -3.75
C VAL A 56 6.87 -4.85 -3.57
N PHE A 57 6.13 -5.16 -4.63
CA PHE A 57 5.15 -6.25 -4.63
C PHE A 57 5.80 -7.58 -4.27
N ASN A 58 6.93 -7.92 -4.89
CA ASN A 58 7.67 -9.15 -4.59
C ASN A 58 8.17 -9.20 -3.13
N ASP A 59 8.68 -8.09 -2.60
CA ASP A 59 9.11 -8.00 -1.20
C ASP A 59 7.94 -8.28 -0.25
N LEU A 60 6.78 -7.64 -0.47
CA LEU A 60 5.56 -7.85 0.32
C LEU A 60 5.01 -9.26 0.20
N SER A 61 5.11 -9.84 -1.00
CA SER A 61 4.73 -11.22 -1.29
C SER A 61 5.59 -12.22 -0.51
N SER A 62 6.92 -12.01 -0.50
CA SER A 62 7.87 -12.91 0.15
C SER A 62 7.72 -13.01 1.66
N ILE A 63 7.18 -11.97 2.30
CA ILE A 63 6.90 -11.93 3.74
C ILE A 63 5.44 -12.28 4.08
N GLY A 64 4.64 -12.65 3.08
CA GLY A 64 3.24 -13.04 3.25
C GLY A 64 2.30 -11.88 3.63
N PHE A 65 2.70 -10.63 3.40
CA PHE A 65 1.83 -9.47 3.62
C PHE A 65 0.87 -9.28 2.45
N GLY A 66 1.40 -9.30 1.22
CA GLY A 66 0.63 -9.17 -0.03
C GLY A 66 0.28 -10.52 -0.67
N PRO A 67 -0.44 -10.50 -1.81
CA PRO A 67 -0.71 -11.71 -2.60
C PRO A 67 0.58 -12.42 -3.04
N ALA A 68 0.53 -13.74 -3.24
CA ALA A 68 1.65 -14.46 -3.83
C ALA A 68 1.93 -13.97 -5.27
N LEU A 69 3.18 -13.61 -5.58
CA LEU A 69 3.63 -13.31 -6.95
C LEU A 69 3.93 -14.63 -7.67
N LEU A 70 3.13 -14.96 -8.70
CA LEU A 70 3.26 -16.21 -9.44
C LEU A 70 4.10 -16.06 -10.71
N GLY A 71 4.16 -14.85 -11.28
CA GLY A 71 5.00 -14.57 -12.44
C GLY A 71 4.89 -13.13 -12.91
N ILE A 72 5.90 -12.67 -13.65
CA ILE A 72 5.92 -11.36 -14.31
C ILE A 72 6.05 -11.58 -15.80
N PHE A 73 5.28 -10.83 -16.58
CA PHE A 73 5.37 -10.80 -18.05
C PHE A 73 5.49 -9.36 -18.54
N ARG A 74 5.64 -9.17 -19.85
CA ARG A 74 6.06 -7.90 -20.47
C ARG A 74 5.31 -6.66 -19.94
N ASN A 75 3.99 -6.72 -19.85
CA ASN A 75 3.14 -5.60 -19.46
C ASN A 75 2.23 -5.96 -18.28
N GLY A 76 2.65 -6.87 -17.40
CA GLY A 76 1.79 -7.32 -16.32
C GLY A 76 2.43 -8.33 -15.38
N ARG A 77 1.60 -8.83 -14.46
CA ARG A 77 1.97 -9.88 -13.51
C ARG A 77 0.81 -10.84 -13.26
N ILE A 78 1.16 -12.02 -12.77
CA ILE A 78 0.23 -13.06 -12.34
C ILE A 78 0.36 -13.17 -10.83
N GLU A 79 -0.77 -13.06 -10.14
CA GLU A 79 -0.86 -12.99 -8.68
C GLU A 79 -1.82 -14.06 -8.15
N GLU A 80 -1.71 -14.39 -6.86
CA GLU A 80 -2.72 -15.13 -6.12
C GLU A 80 -4.09 -14.42 -6.20
N PHE A 81 -5.15 -15.21 -6.40
CA PHE A 81 -6.51 -14.71 -6.32
C PHE A 81 -7.21 -15.23 -5.06
N PHE A 82 -7.61 -14.32 -4.18
CA PHE A 82 -8.30 -14.67 -2.93
C PHE A 82 -9.78 -15.02 -3.19
N THR A 83 -10.09 -16.29 -3.43
CA THR A 83 -11.46 -16.74 -3.78
C THR A 83 -12.48 -16.53 -2.66
N GLN A 84 -12.04 -16.48 -1.39
CA GLN A 84 -12.89 -16.34 -0.20
C GLN A 84 -12.98 -14.91 0.32
N LEU A 85 -12.32 -13.96 -0.35
CA LEU A 85 -12.37 -12.55 0.03
C LEU A 85 -13.16 -11.73 -0.98
N ARG A 86 -13.68 -10.59 -0.53
CA ARG A 86 -14.32 -9.56 -1.33
C ARG A 86 -13.82 -8.18 -0.90
N PRO A 87 -13.85 -7.17 -1.78
CA PRO A 87 -13.62 -5.79 -1.34
C PRO A 87 -14.67 -5.35 -0.31
N LEU A 88 -14.26 -4.47 0.59
CA LEU A 88 -15.19 -3.71 1.42
C LEU A 88 -15.98 -2.69 0.58
N GLY A 89 -17.19 -2.39 1.01
CA GLY A 89 -17.88 -1.17 0.62
C GLY A 89 -17.43 0.04 1.45
N PRO A 90 -17.56 1.27 0.94
CA PRO A 90 -17.17 2.49 1.67
C PRO A 90 -17.79 2.60 3.07
N LEU A 91 -19.10 2.35 3.19
CA LEU A 91 -19.80 2.42 4.49
C LEU A 91 -19.39 1.31 5.46
N GLU A 92 -18.81 0.22 4.97
CA GLU A 92 -18.33 -0.85 5.85
C GLU A 92 -17.03 -0.46 6.56
N MET A 93 -16.21 0.42 5.97
CA MET A 93 -14.92 0.86 6.53
C MET A 93 -15.07 1.53 7.90
N VAL A 94 -16.18 2.23 8.12
CA VAL A 94 -16.45 3.00 9.35
C VAL A 94 -17.17 2.20 10.43
N THR A 95 -17.46 0.92 10.19
CA THR A 95 -18.16 0.06 11.15
C THR A 95 -17.25 -0.35 12.31
N GLU A 96 -17.82 -0.55 13.49
CA GLU A 96 -17.10 -1.03 14.68
C GLU A 96 -16.37 -2.36 14.45
N LYS A 97 -16.85 -3.16 13.49
CA LYS A 97 -16.22 -4.41 13.08
C LYS A 97 -14.90 -4.17 12.34
N TRP A 98 -14.89 -3.30 11.33
CA TRP A 98 -13.77 -3.18 10.40
C TRP A 98 -12.78 -2.10 10.78
N THR A 99 -13.20 -0.96 11.34
CA THR A 99 -12.29 0.13 11.73
C THR A 99 -11.10 -0.35 12.58
N PRO A 100 -11.31 -1.15 13.66
CA PRO A 100 -10.20 -1.61 14.49
C PRO A 100 -9.33 -2.67 13.79
N ALA A 101 -9.90 -3.46 12.88
CA ALA A 101 -9.16 -4.47 12.12
C ALA A 101 -8.24 -3.81 11.08
N ILE A 102 -8.77 -2.82 10.35
CA ILE A 102 -8.01 -2.01 9.40
C ILE A 102 -6.88 -1.28 10.11
N ALA A 103 -7.16 -0.61 11.24
CA ALA A 103 -6.14 0.12 12.00
C ALA A 103 -4.98 -0.79 12.47
N ARG A 104 -5.27 -2.01 12.94
CA ARG A 104 -4.23 -2.98 13.34
C ARG A 104 -3.41 -3.46 12.15
N HIS A 105 -4.06 -3.75 11.02
CA HIS A 105 -3.37 -4.22 9.82
C HIS A 105 -2.53 -3.11 9.17
N LEU A 106 -3.03 -1.87 9.18
CA LEU A 106 -2.28 -0.68 8.75
C LEU A 106 -1.08 -0.42 9.65
N ARG A 107 -1.23 -0.57 10.98
CA ARG A 107 -0.09 -0.49 11.89
C ARG A 107 0.96 -1.58 11.61
N TYR A 108 0.54 -2.79 11.27
CA TYR A 108 1.46 -3.84 10.86
C TYR A 108 2.19 -3.46 9.56
N MET A 109 1.48 -2.95 8.56
CA MET A 109 2.09 -2.42 7.33
C MET A 109 3.13 -1.33 7.61
N HIS A 110 2.82 -0.38 8.49
CA HIS A 110 3.72 0.71 8.90
C HIS A 110 4.98 0.22 9.62
N SER A 111 5.02 -1.03 10.08
CA SER A 111 6.22 -1.63 10.67
C SER A 111 7.11 -2.36 9.67
N LEU A 112 6.68 -2.48 8.41
CA LEU A 112 7.44 -3.15 7.36
C LEU A 112 8.53 -2.25 6.80
N GLU A 113 9.61 -2.88 6.33
CA GLU A 113 10.72 -2.20 5.65
C GLU A 113 11.07 -2.91 4.33
N PRO A 114 10.23 -2.84 3.29
CA PRO A 114 10.54 -3.46 1.99
C PRO A 114 11.80 -2.84 1.38
N ALA A 115 12.80 -3.68 1.10
CA ALA A 115 14.11 -3.24 0.63
C ALA A 115 14.03 -2.46 -0.70
N ALA A 116 13.11 -2.85 -1.58
CA ALA A 116 12.88 -2.18 -2.86
C ALA A 116 12.37 -0.75 -2.70
N ALA A 117 11.46 -0.51 -1.75
CA ALA A 117 10.94 0.83 -1.46
C ALA A 117 12.00 1.71 -0.76
N GLY A 118 12.92 1.09 -0.02
CA GLY A 118 13.97 1.77 0.73
C GLY A 118 15.22 2.16 -0.09
N ARG A 119 15.33 1.72 -1.34
CA ARG A 119 16.59 1.82 -2.09
C ARG A 119 16.92 3.26 -2.49
N GLY A 120 18.00 3.81 -1.94
CA GLY A 120 18.56 5.10 -2.34
C GLY A 120 17.81 6.33 -1.80
N ARG A 121 16.90 6.12 -0.84
CA ARG A 121 16.16 7.21 -0.18
C ARG A 121 16.90 7.76 1.03
N ASP A 122 16.59 9.01 1.38
CA ASP A 122 16.88 9.55 2.70
C ASP A 122 15.76 9.09 3.65
N ALA A 123 16.13 8.35 4.71
CA ALA A 123 15.19 7.82 5.67
C ALA A 123 14.35 8.91 6.37
N ASN A 124 14.91 10.13 6.47
CA ASN A 124 14.30 11.28 7.14
C ASN A 124 13.42 12.13 6.21
N GLN A 125 13.29 11.77 4.94
CA GLN A 125 12.51 12.52 3.95
C GLN A 125 11.30 11.72 3.45
N PRO A 126 10.09 12.30 3.49
CA PRO A 126 8.91 11.71 2.85
C PRO A 126 9.03 11.65 1.33
N ASP A 127 8.61 10.53 0.74
CA ASP A 127 8.52 10.38 -0.72
C ASP A 127 7.37 11.22 -1.31
N LEU A 128 6.35 11.55 -0.50
CA LEU A 128 5.14 12.31 -0.86
C LEU A 128 5.47 13.61 -1.60
N TRP A 129 6.41 14.41 -1.09
CA TRP A 129 6.73 15.70 -1.69
C TRP A 129 7.37 15.56 -3.06
N GLY A 130 8.23 14.54 -3.22
CA GLY A 130 8.80 14.19 -4.53
C GLY A 130 7.72 13.75 -5.51
N ARG A 131 6.75 12.97 -5.05
CA ARG A 131 5.62 12.52 -5.84
C ARG A 131 4.74 13.68 -6.32
N ILE A 132 4.33 14.58 -5.43
CA ILE A 132 3.55 15.78 -5.80
C ILE A 132 4.28 16.61 -6.86
N ARG A 133 5.59 16.86 -6.67
CA ARG A 133 6.40 17.58 -7.68
C ARG A 133 6.43 16.87 -9.03
N SER A 134 6.51 15.54 -9.04
CA SER A 134 6.50 14.76 -10.28
C SER A 134 5.16 14.90 -11.02
N TYR A 135 4.03 14.94 -10.30
CA TYR A 135 2.70 15.10 -10.90
C TYR A 135 2.54 16.51 -11.50
N VAL A 136 2.97 17.54 -10.77
CA VAL A 136 2.99 18.92 -11.29
C VAL A 136 3.85 19.02 -12.55
N ALA A 137 5.05 18.42 -12.55
CA ALA A 137 5.92 18.41 -13.71
C ALA A 137 5.29 17.70 -14.91
N LYS A 138 4.64 16.55 -14.69
CA LYS A 138 3.93 15.81 -15.75
C LYS A 138 2.74 16.61 -16.29
N GLY A 139 1.96 17.26 -15.42
CA GLY A 139 0.87 18.15 -15.83
C GLY A 139 1.35 19.27 -16.75
N ARG A 140 2.47 19.92 -16.39
CA ARG A 140 3.11 20.97 -17.24
C ARG A 140 3.61 20.42 -18.58
N GLU A 141 4.08 19.18 -18.63
CA GLU A 141 4.53 18.53 -19.87
C GLU A 141 3.35 18.24 -20.81
N LEU A 142 2.27 17.67 -20.27
CA LEU A 142 1.08 17.33 -21.05
C LEU A 142 0.43 18.57 -21.66
N LEU A 143 0.40 19.67 -20.92
CA LEU A 143 -0.18 20.91 -21.40
C LEU A 143 0.57 21.51 -22.61
N LYS A 144 1.91 21.49 -22.57
CA LYS A 144 2.74 21.91 -23.72
C LYS A 144 2.47 21.12 -24.99
N SER A 145 1.89 19.93 -24.88
CA SER A 145 1.57 19.05 -26.02
C SER A 145 0.16 19.26 -26.59
N SER A 146 -0.71 20.03 -25.93
CA SER A 146 -2.08 20.33 -26.39
C SER A 146 -2.55 21.70 -25.88
N PRO A 147 -2.23 22.79 -26.58
CA PRO A 147 -2.67 24.13 -26.20
C PRO A 147 -4.16 24.32 -26.56
N GLU A 148 -5.00 24.32 -25.54
CA GLU A 148 -6.44 24.66 -25.62
C GLU A 148 -6.73 25.93 -24.80
N ASP A 149 -7.89 26.55 -24.99
CA ASP A 149 -8.26 27.84 -24.38
C ASP A 149 -8.27 27.83 -22.82
N GLU A 150 -8.17 26.67 -22.17
CA GLU A 150 -8.09 26.50 -20.71
C GLU A 150 -6.65 26.40 -20.14
N GLU A 151 -5.63 26.68 -20.97
CA GLU A 151 -4.21 26.52 -20.61
C GLU A 151 -3.78 27.35 -19.37
N ASP A 152 -4.20 28.61 -19.32
CA ASP A 152 -3.80 29.55 -18.26
C ASP A 152 -4.38 29.15 -16.89
N ASP A 153 -5.64 28.71 -16.85
CA ASP A 153 -6.31 28.27 -15.63
C ASP A 153 -5.67 27.00 -15.07
N PHE A 154 -5.33 26.05 -15.96
CA PHE A 154 -4.66 24.82 -15.55
C PHE A 154 -3.23 25.06 -15.07
N MET A 155 -2.45 25.94 -15.72
CA MET A 155 -1.12 26.32 -15.25
C MET A 155 -1.16 27.04 -13.91
N THR A 156 -2.17 27.87 -13.69
CA THR A 156 -2.42 28.55 -12.42
C THR A 156 -2.76 27.54 -11.32
N MET A 157 -3.58 26.53 -11.62
CA MET A 157 -3.88 25.43 -10.70
C MET A 157 -2.61 24.66 -10.33
N LEU A 158 -1.80 24.24 -11.30
CA LEU A 158 -0.56 23.49 -11.06
C LEU A 158 0.44 24.29 -10.20
N SER A 159 0.54 25.59 -10.44
CA SER A 159 1.40 26.48 -9.67
C SER A 159 0.90 26.67 -8.24
N THR A 160 -0.42 26.76 -8.05
CA THR A 160 -1.06 26.78 -6.74
C THR A 160 -0.76 25.49 -5.96
N VAL A 161 -0.97 24.32 -6.58
CA VAL A 161 -0.68 23.02 -5.94
C VAL A 161 0.79 22.90 -5.52
N GLU A 162 1.73 23.33 -6.36
CA GLU A 162 3.16 23.33 -6.01
C GLU A 162 3.47 24.28 -4.84
N GLY A 163 2.86 25.47 -4.83
CA GLY A 163 3.00 26.47 -3.78
C GLY A 163 2.48 25.97 -2.44
N GLU A 164 1.25 25.44 -2.43
CA GLU A 164 0.58 24.89 -1.25
C GLU A 164 1.34 23.68 -0.68
N ALA A 165 1.84 22.78 -1.54
CA ALA A 165 2.65 21.64 -1.09
C ALA A 165 3.95 22.10 -0.41
N LYS A 166 4.64 23.12 -0.96
CA LYS A 166 5.84 23.71 -0.35
C LYS A 166 5.54 24.45 0.95
N TRP A 167 4.38 25.11 1.04
CA TRP A 167 3.93 25.75 2.27
C TRP A 167 3.66 24.70 3.35
N LEU A 168 2.89 23.66 3.03
CA LEU A 168 2.55 22.59 3.96
C LEU A 168 3.80 21.84 4.46
N GLN A 169 4.73 21.51 3.55
CA GLN A 169 6.01 20.89 3.91
C GLN A 169 6.76 21.74 4.95
N ARG A 170 6.94 23.05 4.69
CA ARG A 170 7.63 23.96 5.62
C ARG A 170 6.91 24.09 6.95
N THR A 171 5.58 24.14 6.94
CA THR A 171 4.77 24.23 8.16
C THR A 171 4.94 22.97 9.01
N ILE A 172 4.96 21.78 8.42
CA ILE A 172 5.20 20.54 9.16
C ILE A 172 6.62 20.52 9.73
N GLU A 173 7.62 20.91 8.94
CA GLU A 173 9.03 20.95 9.35
C GLU A 173 9.27 21.96 10.49
N SER A 174 8.58 23.11 10.49
CA SER A 174 8.70 24.12 11.55
C SER A 174 8.07 23.72 12.88
N HIS A 175 7.19 22.71 12.89
CA HIS A 175 6.48 22.23 14.08
C HIS A 175 7.01 20.87 14.59
N LYS A 176 8.17 20.40 14.11
CA LYS A 176 8.82 19.21 14.66
C LYS A 176 9.26 19.50 16.12
N SER A 177 8.49 19.05 17.09
CA SER A 177 8.83 19.10 18.51
C SER A 177 9.82 17.97 18.87
N VAL A 178 10.52 18.13 20.01
CA VAL A 178 11.53 17.19 20.54
C VAL A 178 10.91 15.86 21.01
N ASP A 179 9.58 15.79 21.15
CA ASP A 179 8.83 14.60 21.57
C ASP A 179 8.04 14.07 20.36
N GLU A 180 8.71 13.31 19.49
CA GLU A 180 8.17 12.93 18.18
C GLU A 180 7.02 11.93 18.30
N SER A 181 5.79 12.43 18.13
CA SER A 181 4.59 11.61 17.98
C SER A 181 4.80 10.48 16.96
N PRO A 182 4.31 9.25 17.24
CA PRO A 182 4.40 8.16 16.26
C PRO A 182 3.68 8.46 14.94
N LEU A 183 2.79 9.45 14.92
CA LEU A 183 2.05 9.89 13.74
C LEU A 183 2.91 10.63 12.72
N VAL A 184 3.99 11.30 13.15
CA VAL A 184 4.89 12.05 12.26
C VAL A 184 6.08 11.22 11.79
N LYS A 185 6.25 9.99 12.31
CA LYS A 185 7.31 9.08 11.89
C LYS A 185 7.10 8.67 10.45
N ILE A 186 8.21 8.62 9.71
CA ILE A 186 8.24 8.14 8.34
C ILE A 186 8.24 6.61 8.38
N VAL A 187 7.19 6.03 7.80
CA VAL A 187 6.90 4.59 7.79
C VAL A 187 6.53 4.15 6.38
N PHE A 188 6.54 2.84 6.12
CA PHE A 188 6.07 2.31 4.85
C PHE A 188 4.54 2.43 4.76
N CYS A 189 4.05 3.30 3.88
CA CYS A 189 2.64 3.66 3.74
C CYS A 189 2.03 3.03 2.48
N HIS A 190 0.72 2.78 2.52
CA HIS A 190 -0.04 2.34 1.35
C HIS A 190 -0.27 3.48 0.36
N ASN A 191 -0.60 4.67 0.89
CA ASN A 191 -0.95 5.91 0.18
C ASN A 191 -2.20 5.85 -0.69
N ASP A 192 -2.95 4.73 -0.70
CA ASP A 192 -4.16 4.55 -1.51
C ASP A 192 -5.13 3.54 -0.88
N LEU A 193 -5.36 3.66 0.43
CA LEU A 193 -6.12 2.68 1.20
C LEU A 193 -7.64 2.93 1.18
N LEU A 194 -8.21 2.95 -0.02
CA LEU A 194 -9.66 3.04 -0.26
C LEU A 194 -10.36 1.68 -0.03
N SER A 195 -11.69 1.68 0.14
CA SER A 195 -12.50 0.47 0.43
C SER A 195 -12.22 -0.72 -0.49
N GLY A 196 -12.08 -0.45 -1.79
CA GLY A 196 -11.77 -1.46 -2.82
C GLY A 196 -10.43 -2.16 -2.65
N ASN A 197 -9.46 -1.53 -1.97
CA ASN A 197 -8.12 -2.06 -1.71
C ASN A 197 -8.04 -2.83 -0.39
N ILE A 198 -9.18 -2.99 0.29
CA ILE A 198 -9.30 -3.74 1.54
C ILE A 198 -10.20 -4.94 1.31
N LEU A 199 -9.61 -6.13 1.34
CA LEU A 199 -10.31 -7.38 1.17
C LEU A 199 -10.70 -7.99 2.52
N VAL A 200 -11.95 -8.39 2.64
CA VAL A 200 -12.53 -9.04 3.82
C VAL A 200 -13.20 -10.36 3.47
N PRO A 201 -13.36 -11.29 4.43
CA PRO A 201 -14.04 -12.56 4.20
C PRO A 201 -15.45 -12.38 3.64
N LYS A 202 -15.81 -13.21 2.67
CA LYS A 202 -17.19 -13.30 2.15
C LYS A 202 -18.15 -13.77 3.24
N ASP A 203 -17.72 -14.77 4.01
CA ASP A 203 -18.50 -15.40 5.08
C ASP A 203 -17.84 -15.17 6.45
N CYS A 204 -18.66 -15.18 7.51
CA CYS A 204 -18.24 -14.88 8.88
C CYS A 204 -17.48 -16.03 9.58
N ASP A 205 -17.22 -17.14 8.89
CA ASP A 205 -16.76 -18.41 9.48
C ASP A 205 -15.26 -18.46 9.82
N GLY A 206 -14.65 -17.30 10.05
CA GLY A 206 -13.57 -17.16 11.02
C GLY A 206 -12.15 -17.60 10.64
N GLN A 207 -11.90 -18.11 9.43
CA GLN A 207 -10.53 -18.52 9.04
C GLN A 207 -9.76 -17.48 8.23
N SER A 208 -10.47 -16.60 7.53
CA SER A 208 -9.83 -15.62 6.65
C SER A 208 -9.65 -14.28 7.36
N SER A 209 -8.42 -13.79 7.42
CA SER A 209 -8.11 -12.45 7.93
C SER A 209 -8.18 -11.40 6.81
N LEU A 210 -8.47 -10.15 7.17
CA LEU A 210 -8.40 -8.99 6.28
C LEU A 210 -7.04 -8.92 5.54
N ARG A 211 -7.07 -8.45 4.29
CA ARG A 211 -5.89 -8.25 3.43
C ARG A 211 -5.95 -6.87 2.78
N PHE A 212 -4.80 -6.20 2.64
CA PHE A 212 -4.65 -5.09 1.70
C PHE A 212 -4.20 -5.61 0.34
N ILE A 213 -4.48 -4.85 -0.71
CA ILE A 213 -4.04 -5.13 -2.09
C ILE A 213 -3.73 -3.80 -2.79
N ASP A 214 -3.13 -3.89 -3.97
CA ASP A 214 -2.84 -2.74 -4.84
C ASP A 214 -1.80 -1.75 -4.29
N TYR A 215 -0.55 -2.20 -4.25
CA TYR A 215 0.57 -1.50 -3.62
C TYR A 215 1.30 -0.51 -4.56
N GLU A 216 0.68 -0.03 -5.63
CA GLU A 216 1.39 0.73 -6.67
C GLU A 216 1.83 2.14 -6.24
N TYR A 217 1.16 2.71 -5.24
CA TYR A 217 1.50 4.00 -4.63
C TYR A 217 2.31 3.88 -3.34
N CYS A 218 2.68 2.67 -2.93
CA CYS A 218 3.42 2.44 -1.69
C CYS A 218 4.75 3.19 -1.68
N ALA A 219 5.01 3.88 -0.57
CA ALA A 219 6.21 4.70 -0.39
C ALA A 219 6.38 5.03 1.09
N PHE A 220 7.55 5.54 1.47
CA PHE A 220 7.79 5.95 2.85
C PHE A 220 7.31 7.36 3.10
N ASN A 221 6.30 7.51 3.96
CA ASN A 221 5.65 8.77 4.29
C ASN A 221 5.32 8.87 5.79
N PRO A 222 4.98 10.06 6.32
CA PRO A 222 4.45 10.17 7.67
C PRO A 222 3.23 9.27 7.86
N ALA A 223 3.17 8.50 8.95
CA ALA A 223 2.05 7.61 9.24
C ALA A 223 0.69 8.35 9.19
N VAL A 224 0.66 9.61 9.66
CA VAL A 224 -0.51 10.47 9.63
C VAL A 224 -1.03 10.74 8.23
N ALA A 225 -0.15 10.81 7.22
CA ALA A 225 -0.57 11.06 5.84
C ALA A 225 -1.38 9.86 5.30
N ASP A 226 -0.95 8.64 5.59
CA ASP A 226 -1.62 7.41 5.16
C ASP A 226 -2.95 7.20 5.90
N ILE A 227 -2.98 7.52 7.21
CA ILE A 227 -4.20 7.50 8.02
C ILE A 227 -5.20 8.55 7.54
N ALA A 228 -4.74 9.79 7.29
CA ALA A 228 -5.59 10.86 6.79
C ALA A 228 -6.14 10.55 5.39
N ASN A 229 -5.32 9.95 4.52
CA ASN A 229 -5.75 9.48 3.20
C ASN A 229 -6.86 8.41 3.33
N HIS A 230 -6.69 7.44 4.23
CA HIS A 230 -7.71 6.42 4.50
C HIS A 230 -9.02 7.03 5.03
N PHE A 231 -8.95 8.07 5.88
CA PHE A 231 -10.15 8.76 6.37
C PHE A 231 -10.86 9.61 5.31
N ALA A 232 -10.17 10.02 4.25
CA ALA A 232 -10.73 10.78 3.14
C ALA A 232 -11.37 9.91 2.05
N ALA A 233 -11.17 8.59 2.12
CA ALA A 233 -11.57 7.62 1.10
C ALA A 233 -12.98 7.02 1.28
#